data_AF-A0A3M1MA86-F1
#
_entry.id   AF-A0A3M1MA86-F1
#
_cell.length_a   1.000
_cell.length_b   1.000
_cell.length_c   1.000
_cell.angle_alpha   90.00
_cell.angle_beta   90.00
_cell.angle_gamma   90.00
#
_symmetry.space_group_name_H-M   'P 1'
#
loop_
_entity.id
_entity.type
_entity.pdbx_description
1 polymer ?
#
loop_
_entity_poly.entity_id
_entity_poly.type
_entity_poly.pdbx_seq_one_letter_code
_entity_poly.pdbx_strand_id
1 'polypeptide(L)'
;LLARYPSIYDLMHNANLVAPTQYGRPVLGWQPRISRMVTSAAGKGWALLPATAGVIDPMHSTGIAHGLWGVWRVARFLLSGSLADRSEYGRTVAAELQWIDRLVAAAYRGMPHGMDLFAAAASFYFLAAIHSERRLAQQGQLPQGFLMHRDDQLQAAVNWFLQELGSAPQSMERADRHRIISAVRQRIAPWNDVGLLDPALGNRIARAAAPK
;
A
#
# COMPACT_ATOMS: atom_id res chain seq x y z
N LEU A 1 21.41 -11.41 -11.58
CA LEU A 1 20.58 -10.38 -10.91
C LEU A 1 21.35 -9.68 -9.79
N LEU A 2 21.91 -10.40 -8.82
CA LEU A 2 22.63 -9.81 -7.67
C LEU A 2 23.83 -8.96 -8.08
N ALA A 3 24.60 -9.36 -9.10
CA ALA A 3 25.71 -8.57 -9.63
C ALA A 3 25.32 -7.18 -10.15
N ARG A 4 24.04 -6.92 -10.45
CA ARG A 4 23.53 -5.60 -10.85
C ARG A 4 23.43 -4.63 -9.66
N TYR A 5 23.35 -5.15 -8.44
CA TYR A 5 23.18 -4.38 -7.20
C TYR A 5 24.21 -4.83 -6.17
N PRO A 6 25.44 -4.25 -6.20
CA PRO A 6 26.55 -4.71 -5.36
C PRO A 6 26.22 -4.78 -3.86
N SER A 7 25.49 -3.79 -3.34
CA SER A 7 25.07 -3.80 -1.93
C SER A 7 24.17 -4.98 -1.55
N ILE A 8 23.31 -5.45 -2.47
CA ILE A 8 22.48 -6.64 -2.25
C ILE A 8 23.34 -7.90 -2.35
N TYR A 9 24.31 -7.93 -3.27
CA TYR A 9 25.26 -9.03 -3.36
C TYR A 9 26.04 -9.18 -2.05
N ASP A 10 26.60 -8.10 -1.51
CA ASP A 10 27.37 -8.14 -0.27
C ASP A 10 26.53 -8.66 0.91
N LEU A 11 25.24 -8.30 0.98
CA LEU A 11 24.32 -8.81 1.99
C LEU A 11 24.02 -10.31 1.84
N MET A 12 24.00 -10.84 0.62
CA MET A 12 23.48 -12.17 0.31
C MET A 12 24.53 -13.20 -0.11
N HIS A 13 25.77 -12.81 -0.37
CA HIS A 13 26.78 -13.68 -0.98
C HIS A 13 27.10 -14.95 -0.18
N ASN A 14 26.97 -14.92 1.15
CA ASN A 14 27.16 -16.07 2.03
C ASN A 14 25.83 -16.74 2.46
N ALA A 15 24.68 -16.29 1.93
CA ALA A 15 23.38 -16.83 2.29
C ALA A 15 23.11 -18.14 1.55
N ASN A 16 22.58 -19.14 2.27
CA ASN A 16 22.16 -20.40 1.68
C ASN A 16 20.65 -20.40 1.43
N LEU A 17 20.24 -20.76 0.21
CA LEU A 17 18.84 -21.00 -0.10
C LEU A 17 18.40 -22.30 0.57
N VAL A 18 17.40 -22.22 1.46
CA VAL A 18 16.86 -23.40 2.19
C VAL A 18 15.41 -23.73 1.83
N ALA A 19 14.68 -22.79 1.23
CA ALA A 19 13.29 -22.94 0.84
C ALA A 19 12.89 -21.90 -0.24
N PRO A 20 11.81 -22.14 -1.01
CA PRO A 20 11.03 -23.38 -1.09
C PRO A 20 11.84 -24.55 -1.69
N THR A 21 11.37 -25.79 -1.53
CA THR A 21 12.02 -26.98 -2.10
C THR A 21 11.20 -27.60 -3.22
N GLN A 22 11.85 -27.98 -4.32
CA GLN A 22 11.25 -28.78 -5.40
C GLN A 22 12.06 -30.06 -5.54
N TYR A 23 11.39 -31.22 -5.45
CA TYR A 23 12.02 -32.55 -5.41
C TYR A 23 13.15 -32.67 -4.36
N GLY A 24 12.92 -32.11 -3.15
CA GLY A 24 13.88 -32.17 -2.05
C GLY A 24 15.09 -31.24 -2.19
N ARG A 25 15.13 -30.37 -3.21
CA ARG A 25 16.21 -29.39 -3.41
C ARG A 25 15.70 -27.96 -3.26
N PRO A 26 16.43 -27.06 -2.58
CA PRO A 26 16.05 -25.65 -2.52
C PRO A 26 16.03 -25.01 -3.92
N VAL A 27 14.94 -24.35 -4.26
CA VAL A 27 14.74 -23.62 -5.52
C VAL A 27 14.04 -22.30 -5.25
N LEU A 28 14.26 -21.30 -6.11
CA LEU A 28 13.52 -20.06 -6.04
C LEU A 28 12.13 -20.25 -6.66
N GLY A 29 11.10 -19.74 -5.99
CA GLY A 29 9.78 -19.60 -6.59
C GLY A 29 9.78 -18.48 -7.62
N TRP A 30 9.06 -18.68 -8.73
CA TRP A 30 8.87 -17.66 -9.75
C TRP A 30 7.40 -17.55 -10.14
N GLN A 31 6.91 -16.32 -10.20
CA GLN A 31 5.55 -16.00 -10.62
C GLN A 31 5.64 -14.79 -11.56
N PRO A 32 5.43 -14.94 -12.87
CA PRO A 32 5.56 -13.84 -13.83
C PRO A 32 4.59 -12.69 -13.56
N ARG A 33 3.42 -12.98 -12.98
CA ARG A 33 2.41 -11.97 -12.64
C ARG A 33 1.75 -12.30 -11.31
N ILE A 34 2.04 -11.47 -10.30
CA ILE A 34 1.43 -11.58 -8.97
C ILE A 34 0.06 -10.88 -8.94
N SER A 35 -0.03 -9.74 -9.64
CA SER A 35 -1.21 -8.87 -9.61
C SER A 35 -2.42 -9.50 -10.29
N ARG A 36 -3.54 -9.56 -9.57
CA ARG A 36 -4.83 -10.09 -10.03
C ARG A 36 -5.98 -9.50 -9.22
N MET A 37 -7.15 -9.43 -9.84
CA MET A 37 -8.40 -9.03 -9.17
C MET A 37 -9.58 -9.71 -9.87
N VAL A 38 -10.54 -10.22 -9.10
CA VAL A 38 -11.80 -10.77 -9.62
C VAL A 38 -12.79 -9.66 -9.96
N THR A 39 -13.76 -9.96 -10.83
CA THR A 39 -14.80 -8.99 -11.21
C THR A 39 -15.89 -8.80 -10.15
N SER A 40 -16.14 -9.81 -9.32
CA SER A 40 -17.06 -9.73 -8.19
C SER A 40 -16.49 -10.39 -6.95
N ALA A 41 -16.47 -9.64 -5.84
CA ALA A 41 -16.00 -10.12 -4.54
C ALA A 41 -17.15 -10.53 -3.60
N ALA A 42 -18.41 -10.42 -4.03
CA ALA A 42 -19.56 -10.86 -3.24
C ALA A 42 -20.81 -11.15 -4.08
N GLY A 43 -21.72 -11.93 -3.52
CA GLY A 43 -23.04 -12.19 -4.11
C GLY A 43 -24.01 -12.73 -3.08
N LYS A 44 -25.15 -13.26 -3.54
CA LYS A 44 -26.15 -13.83 -2.64
C LYS A 44 -25.57 -15.04 -1.90
N GLY A 45 -25.44 -14.93 -0.58
CA GLY A 45 -24.97 -16.01 0.29
C GLY A 45 -23.45 -16.25 0.27
N TRP A 46 -22.65 -15.42 -0.40
CA TRP A 46 -21.20 -15.57 -0.41
C TRP A 46 -20.46 -14.23 -0.44
N ALA A 47 -19.27 -14.21 0.14
CA ALA A 47 -18.35 -13.08 0.11
C ALA A 47 -16.91 -13.62 0.10
N LEU A 48 -16.08 -13.10 -0.80
CA LEU A 48 -14.66 -13.42 -0.83
C LEU A 48 -13.93 -12.54 0.18
N LEU A 49 -12.95 -13.11 0.89
CA LEU A 49 -11.99 -12.30 1.64
C LEU A 49 -11.10 -11.51 0.66
N PRO A 50 -10.53 -10.37 1.06
CA PRO A 50 -9.76 -9.51 0.17
C PRO A 50 -8.62 -10.22 -0.56
N ALA A 51 -7.85 -11.08 0.12
CA ALA A 51 -6.76 -11.84 -0.49
C ALA A 51 -7.22 -12.85 -1.56
N THR A 52 -8.48 -13.29 -1.50
CA THR A 52 -9.11 -14.13 -2.53
C THR A 52 -9.67 -13.27 -3.67
N ALA A 53 -10.19 -12.08 -3.34
CA ALA A 53 -10.69 -11.13 -4.33
C ALA A 53 -9.56 -10.54 -5.19
N GLY A 54 -8.37 -10.34 -4.63
CA GLY A 54 -7.22 -9.87 -5.39
C GLY A 54 -5.94 -9.73 -4.59
N VAL A 55 -4.85 -9.58 -5.31
CA VAL A 55 -3.52 -9.24 -4.80
C VAL A 55 -2.89 -8.27 -5.78
N ILE A 56 -2.21 -7.25 -5.27
CA ILE A 56 -1.55 -6.24 -6.11
C ILE A 56 -0.04 -6.54 -6.17
N ASP A 57 0.68 -6.27 -5.09
CA ASP A 57 2.14 -6.40 -5.00
C ASP A 57 2.55 -6.58 -3.53
N PRO A 58 3.68 -7.24 -3.22
CA PRO A 58 4.20 -7.32 -1.84
C PRO A 58 4.64 -5.97 -1.25
N MET A 59 4.85 -4.93 -2.07
CA MET A 59 5.17 -3.57 -1.62
C MET A 59 4.17 -3.12 -0.53
N HIS A 60 4.69 -2.61 0.58
CA HIS A 60 3.93 -2.17 1.76
C HIS A 60 3.20 -3.26 2.57
N SER A 61 3.33 -4.55 2.22
CA SER A 61 2.76 -5.67 3.00
C SER A 61 1.25 -5.56 3.31
N THR A 62 0.47 -4.94 2.42
CA THR A 62 -0.94 -4.62 2.67
C THR A 62 -1.85 -5.85 2.76
N GLY A 63 -1.45 -6.99 2.17
CA GLY A 63 -2.30 -8.18 2.01
C GLY A 63 -2.82 -8.77 3.32
N ILE A 64 -1.99 -8.88 4.35
CA ILE A 64 -2.41 -9.45 5.65
C ILE A 64 -3.40 -8.50 6.35
N ALA A 65 -3.05 -7.21 6.43
CA ALA A 65 -3.89 -6.21 7.08
C ALA A 65 -5.26 -6.06 6.38
N HIS A 66 -5.26 -6.07 5.03
CA HIS A 66 -6.50 -6.02 4.25
C HIS A 66 -7.34 -7.28 4.46
N GLY A 67 -6.70 -8.45 4.48
CA GLY A 67 -7.33 -9.73 4.78
C GLY A 67 -8.02 -9.76 6.15
N LEU A 68 -7.33 -9.32 7.21
CA LEU A 68 -7.89 -9.24 8.56
C LEU A 68 -9.07 -8.27 8.63
N TRP A 69 -8.99 -7.12 7.95
CA TRP A 69 -10.12 -6.20 7.85
C TRP A 69 -11.32 -6.79 7.12
N GLY A 70 -11.07 -7.62 6.09
CA GLY A 70 -12.10 -8.43 5.44
C GLY A 70 -12.78 -9.42 6.39
N VAL A 71 -12.00 -10.16 7.17
CA VAL A 71 -12.52 -11.11 8.17
C VAL A 71 -13.41 -10.39 9.17
N TRP A 72 -12.99 -9.23 9.68
CA TRP A 72 -13.79 -8.43 10.60
C TRP A 72 -15.14 -8.03 9.99
N ARG A 73 -15.16 -7.54 8.74
CA ARG A 73 -16.41 -7.16 8.04
C ARG A 73 -17.34 -8.35 7.83
N VAL A 74 -16.79 -9.47 7.37
CA VAL A 74 -17.58 -10.70 7.14
C VAL A 74 -18.14 -11.25 8.45
N ALA A 75 -17.36 -11.26 9.53
CA ALA A 75 -17.83 -11.69 10.85
C ALA A 75 -19.04 -10.87 11.33
N ARG A 76 -19.03 -9.54 11.13
CA ARG A 76 -20.20 -8.69 11.45
C ARG A 76 -21.45 -9.05 10.66
N PHE A 77 -21.31 -9.47 9.40
CA PHE A 77 -22.45 -9.93 8.60
C PHE A 77 -22.99 -11.28 9.07
N LEU A 78 -22.11 -12.20 9.45
CA LEU A 78 -22.52 -13.50 9.96
C LEU A 78 -23.23 -13.37 11.32
N LEU A 79 -22.69 -12.54 12.21
CA LEU A 79 -23.25 -12.31 13.54
C LEU A 79 -24.57 -11.53 13.51
N SER A 80 -24.84 -10.74 12.46
CA SER A 80 -26.14 -10.08 12.29
C SER A 80 -27.24 -10.99 11.75
N GLY A 81 -26.92 -12.24 11.38
CA GLY A 81 -27.90 -13.23 10.88
C GLY A 81 -28.52 -12.90 9.53
N SER A 82 -28.07 -11.83 8.86
CA SER A 82 -28.61 -11.41 7.58
C SER A 82 -27.95 -12.17 6.42
N LEU A 83 -28.77 -12.65 5.48
CA LEU A 83 -28.31 -13.14 4.17
C LEU A 83 -28.51 -12.09 3.06
N ALA A 84 -28.66 -10.81 3.44
CA ALA A 84 -28.91 -9.73 2.49
C ALA A 84 -27.76 -9.58 1.48
N ASP A 85 -28.05 -8.87 0.39
CA ASP A 85 -27.07 -8.58 -0.64
C ASP A 85 -25.76 -8.03 -0.03
N ARG A 86 -24.64 -8.56 -0.51
CA ARG A 86 -23.28 -8.20 -0.09
C ARG A 86 -22.55 -7.41 -1.18
N SER A 87 -23.26 -6.94 -2.20
CA SER A 87 -22.74 -6.14 -3.30
C SER A 87 -21.97 -4.90 -2.83
N GLU A 88 -22.39 -4.25 -1.73
CA GLU A 88 -21.67 -3.11 -1.15
C GLU A 88 -20.29 -3.53 -0.59
N TYR A 89 -20.22 -4.66 0.12
CA TYR A 89 -18.96 -5.22 0.58
C TYR A 89 -18.05 -5.55 -0.61
N GLY A 90 -18.59 -6.21 -1.64
CA GLY A 90 -17.84 -6.55 -2.84
C GLY A 90 -17.28 -5.31 -3.56
N ARG A 91 -18.10 -4.27 -3.74
CA ARG A 91 -17.68 -2.97 -4.30
C ARG A 91 -16.60 -2.31 -3.45
N THR A 92 -16.73 -2.36 -2.13
CA THR A 92 -15.75 -1.77 -1.20
C THR A 92 -14.40 -2.50 -1.29
N VAL A 93 -14.38 -3.83 -1.32
CA VAL A 93 -13.14 -4.61 -1.48
C VAL A 93 -12.46 -4.31 -2.81
N ALA A 94 -13.22 -4.23 -3.90
CA ALA A 94 -12.69 -3.87 -5.20
C ALA A 94 -12.08 -2.45 -5.22
N ALA A 95 -12.77 -1.47 -4.63
CA ALA A 95 -12.26 -0.10 -4.51
C ALA A 95 -10.98 -0.03 -3.65
N GLU A 96 -10.92 -0.78 -2.55
CA GLU A 96 -9.72 -0.87 -1.71
C GLU A 96 -8.53 -1.49 -2.46
N LEU A 97 -8.75 -2.53 -3.27
CA LEU A 97 -7.71 -3.13 -4.10
C LEU A 97 -7.18 -2.15 -5.16
N GLN A 98 -8.07 -1.42 -5.83
CA GLN A 98 -7.68 -0.36 -6.78
C GLN A 98 -6.93 0.78 -6.09
N TRP A 99 -7.29 1.10 -4.86
CA TRP A 99 -6.56 2.09 -4.07
C TRP A 99 -5.15 1.64 -3.71
N ILE A 100 -4.99 0.39 -3.26
CA ILE A 100 -3.68 -0.22 -3.02
C ILE A 100 -2.84 -0.22 -4.30
N ASP A 101 -3.43 -0.54 -5.45
CA ASP A 101 -2.76 -0.49 -6.75
C ASP A 101 -2.20 0.91 -7.06
N ARG A 102 -2.96 1.98 -6.80
CA ARG A 102 -2.47 3.36 -6.99
C ARG A 102 -1.31 3.71 -6.06
N LEU A 103 -1.37 3.30 -4.79
CA LEU A 103 -0.28 3.54 -3.82
C LEU A 103 1.01 2.82 -4.27
N VAL A 104 0.89 1.55 -4.66
CA VAL A 104 2.00 0.75 -5.18
C VAL A 104 2.55 1.35 -6.48
N ALA A 105 1.68 1.74 -7.40
CA ALA A 105 2.07 2.38 -8.65
C ALA A 105 2.84 3.69 -8.40
N ALA A 106 2.44 4.49 -7.42
CA ALA A 106 3.16 5.72 -7.06
C ALA A 106 4.59 5.42 -6.61
N ALA A 107 4.77 4.40 -5.77
CA ALA A 107 6.10 3.97 -5.31
C ALA A 107 6.98 3.51 -6.48
N TYR A 108 6.47 2.63 -7.35
CA TYR A 108 7.21 2.16 -8.52
C TYR A 108 7.47 3.24 -9.57
N ARG A 109 6.59 4.24 -9.73
CA ARG A 109 6.84 5.40 -10.62
C ARG A 109 7.88 6.35 -10.04
N GLY A 110 7.96 6.51 -8.72
CA GLY A 110 8.98 7.34 -8.08
C GLY A 110 10.39 6.76 -8.18
N MET A 111 10.52 5.43 -8.11
CA MET A 111 11.79 4.72 -7.98
C MET A 111 12.83 5.03 -9.09
N PRO A 112 12.47 5.09 -10.39
CA PRO A 112 13.43 5.43 -11.46
C PRO A 112 14.00 6.85 -11.36
N HIS A 113 13.28 7.78 -10.74
CA HIS A 113 13.67 9.19 -10.68
C HIS A 113 14.50 9.52 -9.42
N GLY A 114 14.45 8.69 -8.38
CA GLY A 114 15.28 8.85 -7.19
C GLY A 114 14.65 8.32 -5.91
N MET A 115 15.50 8.07 -4.91
CA MET A 115 15.07 7.62 -3.57
C MET A 115 14.20 8.66 -2.85
N ASP A 116 14.43 9.94 -3.13
CA ASP A 116 13.67 11.07 -2.60
C ASP A 116 12.21 11.05 -3.08
N LEU A 117 11.98 10.79 -4.37
CA LEU A 117 10.64 10.61 -4.94
C LEU A 117 9.98 9.30 -4.53
N PHE A 118 10.74 8.21 -4.41
CA PHE A 118 10.23 6.97 -3.81
C PHE A 118 9.76 7.18 -2.37
N ALA A 119 10.54 7.90 -1.54
CA ALA A 119 10.17 8.23 -0.18
C ALA A 119 8.91 9.12 -0.13
N ALA A 120 8.81 10.11 -1.03
CA ALA A 120 7.61 10.92 -1.17
C ALA A 120 6.37 10.07 -1.52
N ALA A 121 6.49 9.13 -2.45
CA ALA A 121 5.41 8.21 -2.78
C ALA A 121 5.03 7.29 -1.60
N ALA A 122 6.03 6.71 -0.92
CA ALA A 122 5.82 5.84 0.23
C ALA A 122 5.13 6.57 1.41
N SER A 123 5.29 7.90 1.51
CA SER A 123 4.62 8.70 2.54
C SER A 123 3.10 8.61 2.48
N PHE A 124 2.50 8.47 1.29
CA PHE A 124 1.05 8.29 1.14
C PHE A 124 0.57 7.00 1.84
N TYR A 125 1.30 5.90 1.66
CA TYR A 125 1.00 4.64 2.35
C TYR A 125 1.18 4.77 3.86
N PHE A 126 2.31 5.30 4.33
CA PHE A 126 2.58 5.38 5.78
C PHE A 126 1.56 6.27 6.49
N LEU A 127 1.19 7.38 5.88
CA LEU A 127 0.13 8.24 6.38
C LEU A 127 -1.20 7.47 6.48
N ALA A 128 -1.64 6.84 5.39
CA ALA A 128 -2.88 6.07 5.38
C ALA A 128 -2.89 4.93 6.41
N ALA A 129 -1.77 4.23 6.57
CA ALA A 129 -1.59 3.14 7.52
C ALA A 129 -1.68 3.63 8.97
N ILE A 130 -0.89 4.64 9.34
CA ILE A 130 -0.88 5.22 10.69
C ILE A 130 -2.28 5.71 11.10
N HIS A 131 -2.96 6.42 10.19
CA HIS A 131 -4.31 6.92 10.47
C HIS A 131 -5.32 5.78 10.60
N SER A 132 -5.24 4.76 9.74
CA SER A 132 -6.10 3.58 9.84
C SER A 132 -5.88 2.84 11.16
N GLU A 133 -4.62 2.60 11.56
CA GLU A 133 -4.27 1.94 12.81
C GLU A 133 -4.78 2.70 14.03
N ARG A 134 -4.55 4.03 14.09
CA ARG A 134 -5.06 4.88 15.18
C ARG A 134 -6.59 4.87 15.26
N ARG A 135 -7.27 4.92 14.11
CA ARG A 135 -8.74 4.85 14.06
C ARG A 135 -9.25 3.49 14.53
N LEU A 136 -8.61 2.41 14.11
CA LEU A 136 -8.97 1.07 14.54
C LEU A 136 -8.77 0.91 16.05
N ALA A 137 -7.67 1.42 16.61
CA ALA A 137 -7.41 1.39 18.05
C ALA A 137 -8.43 2.20 18.86
N GLN A 138 -8.82 3.37 18.37
CA GLN A 138 -9.72 4.29 19.08
C GLN A 138 -11.21 3.92 18.95
N GLN A 139 -11.62 3.43 17.78
CA GLN A 139 -13.03 3.31 17.43
C GLN A 139 -13.44 1.89 17.00
N GLY A 140 -12.49 0.97 16.82
CA GLY A 140 -12.76 -0.38 16.32
C GLY A 140 -13.30 -0.40 14.88
N GLN A 141 -13.21 0.71 14.14
CA GLN A 141 -13.77 0.85 12.80
C GLN A 141 -12.92 1.76 11.89
N LEU A 142 -13.09 1.60 10.58
CA LEU A 142 -12.45 2.41 9.55
C LEU A 142 -13.53 3.11 8.70
N PRO A 143 -14.04 4.29 9.10
CA PRO A 143 -15.10 4.97 8.37
C PRO A 143 -14.65 5.43 6.97
N GLN A 144 -13.37 5.76 6.83
CA GLN A 144 -12.72 6.07 5.54
C GLN A 144 -12.30 4.80 4.75
N GLY A 145 -12.65 3.61 5.26
CA GLY A 145 -12.27 2.31 4.72
C GLY A 145 -10.79 1.97 4.90
N PHE A 146 -10.39 0.80 4.39
CA PHE A 146 -8.99 0.36 4.51
C PHE A 146 -8.03 1.33 3.83
N LEU A 147 -6.96 1.72 4.52
CA LEU A 147 -5.97 2.72 4.08
C LEU A 147 -6.61 4.03 3.59
N MET A 148 -7.70 4.46 4.23
CA MET A 148 -8.39 5.70 3.90
C MET A 148 -8.83 5.81 2.43
N HIS A 149 -9.20 4.70 1.78
CA HIS A 149 -9.57 4.72 0.36
C HIS A 149 -10.75 5.66 0.01
N ARG A 150 -11.53 6.12 1.00
CA ARG A 150 -12.64 7.07 0.83
C ARG A 150 -12.24 8.52 1.09
N ASP A 151 -10.98 8.79 1.40
CA ASP A 151 -10.47 10.15 1.57
C ASP A 151 -10.13 10.75 0.20
N ASP A 152 -11.04 11.59 -0.30
CA ASP A 152 -10.93 12.19 -1.63
C ASP A 152 -9.70 13.10 -1.79
N GLN A 153 -9.28 13.79 -0.71
CA GLN A 153 -8.13 14.67 -0.77
C GLN A 153 -6.83 13.86 -0.88
N LEU A 154 -6.72 12.75 -0.12
CA LEU A 154 -5.58 11.84 -0.23
C LEU A 154 -5.55 11.15 -1.60
N GLN A 155 -6.71 10.71 -2.11
CA GLN A 155 -6.81 10.15 -3.46
C GLN A 155 -6.36 11.17 -4.53
N ALA A 156 -6.81 12.42 -4.42
CA ALA A 156 -6.40 13.48 -5.33
C ALA A 156 -4.89 13.75 -5.27
N ALA A 157 -4.28 13.70 -4.07
CA ALA A 157 -2.85 13.89 -3.90
C ALA A 157 -2.03 12.77 -4.59
N VAL A 158 -2.44 11.51 -4.43
CA VAL A 158 -1.79 10.36 -5.10
C VAL A 158 -1.97 10.43 -6.62
N ASN A 159 -3.18 10.75 -7.09
CA ASN A 159 -3.45 10.88 -8.52
C ASN A 159 -2.64 12.01 -9.16
N TRP A 160 -2.53 13.17 -8.50
CA TRP A 160 -1.67 14.27 -8.93
C TRP A 160 -0.21 13.81 -9.04
N PHE A 161 0.31 13.11 -8.02
CA PHE A 161 1.70 12.61 -8.05
C PHE A 161 1.94 11.63 -9.21
N LEU A 162 1.00 10.71 -9.45
CA LEU A 162 1.05 9.77 -10.57
C LEU A 162 1.03 10.49 -11.93
N GLN A 163 0.28 11.59 -12.04
CA GLN A 163 0.21 12.41 -13.25
C GLN A 163 1.52 13.17 -13.49
N GLU A 164 2.09 13.83 -12.46
CA GLU A 164 3.37 14.53 -12.58
C GLU A 164 4.48 13.59 -13.06
N LEU A 165 4.55 12.37 -12.49
CA LEU A 165 5.57 11.39 -12.90
C LEU A 165 5.23 10.71 -14.24
N GLY A 166 3.95 10.63 -14.61
CA GLY A 166 3.55 10.04 -15.90
C GLY A 166 4.00 10.86 -17.11
N SER A 167 4.17 12.17 -16.93
CA SER A 167 4.62 13.10 -17.96
C SER A 167 6.10 13.50 -17.79
N ALA A 168 6.77 12.98 -16.77
CA ALA A 168 8.15 13.36 -16.46
C ALA A 168 9.16 12.72 -17.43
N PRO A 169 10.23 13.44 -17.80
CA PRO A 169 11.36 12.82 -18.50
C PRO A 169 12.04 11.79 -17.61
N GLN A 170 12.65 10.77 -18.23
CA GLN A 170 13.37 9.72 -17.52
C GLN A 170 14.48 10.29 -16.61
N SER A 171 15.20 11.32 -17.09
CA SER A 171 16.13 12.12 -16.30
C SER A 171 15.42 13.37 -15.79
N MET A 172 15.14 13.42 -14.48
CA MET A 172 14.54 14.59 -13.83
C MET A 172 15.61 15.39 -13.10
N GLU A 173 15.62 16.71 -13.29
CA GLU A 173 16.54 17.58 -12.57
C GLU A 173 16.24 17.61 -11.07
N ARG A 174 17.26 17.91 -10.26
CA ARG A 174 17.11 17.98 -8.81
C ARG A 174 16.08 19.03 -8.37
N ALA A 175 16.01 20.16 -9.08
CA ALA A 175 15.05 21.22 -8.81
C ALA A 175 13.61 20.75 -8.99
N ASP A 176 13.33 19.99 -10.05
CA ASP A 176 12.00 19.43 -10.33
C ASP A 176 11.59 18.40 -9.28
N ARG A 177 12.50 17.50 -8.89
CA ARG A 177 12.23 16.55 -7.81
C ARG A 177 11.88 17.27 -6.52
N HIS A 178 12.65 18.28 -6.14
CA HIS A 178 12.36 19.09 -4.95
C HIS A 178 11.01 19.81 -5.04
N ARG A 179 10.65 20.34 -6.22
CA ARG A 179 9.32 20.96 -6.44
C ARG A 179 8.20 19.97 -6.18
N ILE A 180 8.30 18.76 -6.76
CA ILE A 180 7.30 17.70 -6.57
C ILE A 180 7.22 17.29 -5.09
N ILE A 181 8.36 17.05 -4.43
CA ILE A 181 8.39 16.66 -3.01
C ILE A 181 7.79 17.75 -2.11
N SER A 182 8.07 19.03 -2.39
CA SER A 182 7.48 20.16 -1.67
C SER A 182 5.94 20.18 -1.83
N ALA A 183 5.46 19.95 -3.04
CA ALA A 183 4.04 19.86 -3.34
C ALA A 183 3.36 18.63 -2.71
N VAL A 184 4.05 17.49 -2.59
CA VAL A 184 3.58 16.33 -1.80
C VAL A 184 3.46 16.73 -0.33
N ARG A 185 4.50 17.34 0.25
CA ARG A 185 4.49 17.77 1.67
C ARG A 185 3.29 18.66 1.99
N GLN A 186 2.99 19.63 1.11
CA GLN A 186 1.84 20.51 1.27
C GLN A 186 0.51 19.75 1.20
N ARG A 187 0.39 18.81 0.24
CA ARG A 187 -0.84 18.01 0.06
C ARG A 187 -1.12 17.07 1.22
N ILE A 188 -0.08 16.48 1.81
CA ILE A 188 -0.25 15.54 2.94
C ILE A 188 -0.37 16.25 4.30
N ALA A 189 -0.12 17.56 4.36
CA ALA A 189 -0.12 18.34 5.60
C ALA A 189 -1.37 18.15 6.49
N PRO A 190 -2.61 18.01 5.96
CA PRO A 190 -3.80 17.83 6.79
C PRO A 190 -3.76 16.59 7.70
N TRP A 191 -2.99 15.57 7.34
CA TRP A 191 -2.88 14.33 8.11
C TRP A 191 -1.46 14.11 8.66
N ASN A 192 -0.47 14.92 8.29
CA ASN A 192 0.93 14.66 8.59
C ASN A 192 1.38 15.16 9.98
N ASP A 193 0.79 14.61 11.03
CA ASP A 193 1.15 14.91 12.42
C ASP A 193 2.36 14.09 12.92
N VAL A 194 2.90 13.22 12.06
CA VAL A 194 4.02 12.31 12.35
C VAL A 194 5.36 12.74 11.74
N GLY A 195 5.38 13.83 10.98
CA GLY A 195 6.60 14.42 10.42
C GLY A 195 7.13 13.74 9.16
N LEU A 196 6.28 13.07 8.37
CA LEU A 196 6.68 12.51 7.07
C LEU A 196 7.22 13.61 6.16
N LEU A 197 8.32 13.33 5.48
CA LEU A 197 9.02 14.27 4.58
C LEU A 197 9.51 15.56 5.25
N ASP A 198 9.60 15.60 6.58
CA ASP A 198 10.33 16.66 7.28
C ASP A 198 11.85 16.48 7.06
N PRO A 199 12.54 17.46 6.45
CA PRO A 199 13.99 17.37 6.24
C PRO A 199 14.77 17.19 7.55
N ALA A 200 14.28 17.72 8.67
CA ALA A 200 14.93 17.59 9.97
C ALA A 200 14.86 16.16 10.53
N LEU A 201 13.90 15.35 10.07
CA LEU A 201 13.68 13.99 10.56
C LEU A 201 14.32 12.90 9.67
N GLY A 202 14.86 13.26 8.50
CA GLY A 202 15.60 12.33 7.65
C GLY A 202 14.80 11.07 7.25
N ASN A 203 13.54 11.25 6.87
CA ASN A 203 12.58 10.18 6.52
C ASN A 203 12.20 9.23 7.69
N ARG A 204 12.48 9.61 8.95
CA ARG A 204 12.02 8.85 10.13
C ARG A 204 10.62 9.30 10.55
N ILE A 205 9.81 8.35 11.02
CA ILE A 205 8.47 8.62 11.54
C ILE A 205 8.62 8.98 13.03
N ALA A 206 8.34 10.23 13.41
CA ALA A 206 8.61 10.71 14.76
C ALA A 206 7.52 10.32 15.78
N ARG A 207 6.28 10.08 15.35
CA ARG A 207 5.11 9.91 16.25
C ARG A 207 4.15 8.80 15.80
N ALA A 208 4.66 7.64 15.42
CA ALA A 208 3.84 6.56 14.85
C ALA A 208 2.81 5.95 15.84
N ALA A 209 3.12 5.91 17.14
CA ALA A 209 2.28 5.23 18.12
C ALA A 209 0.97 5.98 18.40
N ALA A 210 -0.14 5.24 18.56
CA ALA A 210 -1.35 5.78 19.16
C ALA A 210 -1.05 6.21 20.61
N PRO A 211 -1.59 7.36 21.09
CA PRO A 211 -1.53 7.68 22.51
C PRO A 211 -2.13 6.52 23.31
N LYS A 212 -1.44 6.08 24.36
CA LYS A 212 -1.96 5.10 25.32
C LYS A 212 -3.08 5.70 26.16
#